data_AF-K1SHT1-F1
#
_entry.id   AF-K1SHT1-F1
#
_cell.length_a   1.000
_cell.length_b   1.000
_cell.length_c   1.000
_cell.angle_alpha   90.00
_cell.angle_beta   90.00
_cell.angle_gamma   90.00
#
_symmetry.space_group_name_H-M   'P 1'
#
loop_
_entity.id
_entity.type
_entity.pdbx_description
1 polymer ?
#
loop_
_entity_poly.entity_id
_entity_poly.type
_entity_poly.pdbx_seq_one_letter_code
_entity_poly.pdbx_strand_id
1 'polypeptide(L)' 'YFQENEFTLRNEVSVLGDYYKSTSGEYEAHLVAKDRGINLVDITLSVPVEETAAAICDNWQKKNQEIYKYLITELF' A
#
# COMPACT_ATOMS: atom_id res chain seq x y z
N TYR A 1 32.83 18.71 -8.41
CA TYR A 1 31.75 18.49 -9.38
C TYR A 1 30.43 18.77 -8.69
N PHE A 2 29.82 19.89 -9.06
CA PHE A 2 28.47 20.28 -8.64
C PHE A 2 27.45 19.45 -9.43
N GLN A 3 26.51 18.81 -8.74
CA GLN A 3 25.21 18.39 -9.28
C GLN A 3 24.21 18.85 -8.22
N GLU A 4 23.81 20.11 -8.26
CA GLU A 4 22.57 20.57 -8.89
C GLU A 4 21.34 19.78 -8.42
N ASN A 5 20.64 20.38 -7.46
CA ASN A 5 19.21 20.61 -7.50
C ASN A 5 18.31 19.43 -7.90
N GLU A 6 18.08 18.49 -6.98
CA GLU A 6 16.76 17.86 -6.89
C GLU A 6 16.30 17.86 -5.42
N PHE A 7 16.16 19.07 -4.87
CA PHE A 7 15.07 19.38 -3.94
C PHE A 7 13.73 19.25 -4.69
N THR A 8 13.49 18.09 -5.30
CA THR A 8 12.16 17.73 -5.76
C THR A 8 11.41 17.46 -4.49
N LEU A 9 10.54 18.40 -4.12
CA LEU A 9 9.50 18.24 -3.12
C LEU A 9 8.84 16.87 -3.35
N ARG A 10 9.40 15.82 -2.72
CA ARG A 10 8.76 14.52 -2.62
C ARG A 10 7.56 14.82 -1.73
N ASN A 11 6.40 15.05 -2.34
CA ASN A 11 5.17 14.70 -1.64
C ASN A 11 5.35 13.22 -1.30
N GLU A 12 5.72 12.93 -0.05
CA GLU A 12 6.04 11.59 0.44
C GLU A 12 4.74 10.78 0.58
N VAL A 13 4.05 10.55 -0.54
CA VAL A 13 3.04 9.51 -0.61
C VAL A 13 3.81 8.19 -0.60
N SER A 14 3.82 7.52 0.55
CA SER A 14 4.48 6.24 0.74
C SER A 14 3.42 5.15 0.68
N VAL A 15 3.43 4.40 -0.41
CA VAL A 15 2.56 3.23 -0.60
C VAL A 15 3.39 1.99 -0.27
N LEU A 16 2.97 1.27 0.76
CA LEU A 16 3.61 0.04 1.25
C LEU A 16 2.65 -1.13 1.03
N GLY A 17 3.19 -2.23 0.52
CA GLY A 17 2.44 -3.45 0.26
C GLY A 17 3.35 -4.63 0.54
N ASP A 18 3.12 -5.29 1.67
CA ASP A 18 3.92 -6.41 2.16
C ASP A 18 3.00 -7.61 2.38
N TYR A 19 3.52 -8.82 2.21
CA TYR A 19 2.77 -10.02 2.55
C TYR A 19 3.63 -10.99 3.35
N TYR A 20 2.99 -11.75 4.22
CA TYR A 20 3.66 -12.75 5.06
C TYR A 20 2.79 -13.98 5.24
N LYS A 21 3.43 -15.12 5.50
CA LYS A 21 2.73 -16.36 5.79
C LYS A 21 2.29 -16.37 7.25
N SER A 22 1.00 -16.57 7.48
CA SER A 22 0.41 -16.69 8.81
C SER A 22 0.60 -18.09 9.38
N THR A 23 0.49 -18.22 10.71
CA THR A 23 0.61 -19.51 11.41
C THR A 23 -0.49 -20.50 11.06
N SER A 24 -1.62 -20.01 10.55
CA SER A 24 -2.76 -20.80 10.09
C SER A 24 -2.52 -21.49 8.73
N GLY A 25 -1.42 -21.17 8.04
CA GLY A 25 -1.10 -21.68 6.71
C GLY A 25 -1.56 -20.78 5.55
N GLU A 26 -2.37 -19.77 5.85
CA GLU A 26 -2.79 -18.70 4.94
C GLU A 26 -1.71 -17.61 4.84
N TYR A 27 -1.90 -16.66 3.93
CA TYR A 27 -1.05 -15.50 3.72
C TYR A 27 -1.80 -14.22 4.08
N GLU A 28 -1.12 -13.28 4.70
CA GLU A 28 -1.67 -11.98 5.07
C GLU A 28 -1.00 -10.92 4.22
N ALA A 29 -1.79 -10.24 3.38
CA ALA A 29 -1.38 -9.09 2.60
C ALA A 29 -1.69 -7.81 3.38
N HIS A 30 -0.66 -7.08 3.76
CA HIS A 30 -0.72 -5.85 4.51
C HIS A 30 -0.47 -4.66 3.57
N LEU A 31 -1.48 -3.81 3.43
CA LEU A 31 -1.54 -2.72 2.48
C LEU A 31 -1.67 -1.40 3.24
N VAL A 32 -0.67 -0.53 3.10
CA VAL A 32 -0.65 0.77 3.77
C VAL A 32 -0.43 1.87 2.75
N ALA A 33 -1.20 2.95 2.83
CA ALA A 33 -0.88 4.17 2.13
C ALA A 33 -0.72 5.30 3.14
N LYS A 34 0.41 6.00 3.05
CA LYS A 34 0.75 7.12 3.91
C LYS A 34 0.90 8.38 3.07
N ASP A 35 0.40 9.49 3.56
CA ASP A 35 0.68 10.82 3.03
C ASP A 35 1.41 11.63 4.11
N ARG A 36 2.62 12.10 3.80
CA ARG A 36 3.42 12.93 4.72
C ARG A 36 3.61 12.29 6.11
N GLY A 37 3.76 10.97 6.14
CA GLY A 37 3.94 10.18 7.36
C GLY A 37 2.65 9.81 8.10
N ILE A 38 1.49 10.27 7.65
CA ILE A 38 0.18 9.92 8.22
C ILE A 38 -0.38 8.71 7.49
N ASN A 39 -0.76 7.66 8.22
CA ASN A 39 -1.47 6.52 7.64
C ASN A 39 -2.88 6.99 7.19
N LEU A 40 -3.08 7.09 5.88
CA LEU A 40 -4.39 7.39 5.30
C LEU A 40 -5.29 6.16 5.33
N VAL A 41 -4.70 4.99 5.06
CA VAL A 41 -5.40 3.71 5.00
C VAL A 41 -4.43 2.57 5.33
N ASP A 42 -4.93 1.61 6.10
CA ASP A 42 -4.24 0.41 6.55
C ASP A 42 -5.24 -0.76 6.43
N ILE A 43 -4.92 -1.71 5.56
CA ILE A 43 -5.80 -2.84 5.25
C ILE A 43 -4.98 -4.12 5.33
N THR A 44 -5.45 -5.09 6.10
CA THR A 44 -4.88 -6.44 6.13
C THR A 44 -5.89 -7.43 5.57
N LEU A 45 -5.50 -8.17 4.53
CA LEU A 45 -6.33 -9.18 3.86
C LEU A 45 -5.69 -10.56 4.02
N SER A 46 -6.43 -11.49 4.62
CA SER A 46 -6.05 -12.90 4.68
C SER A 46 -6.48 -13.60 3.39
N VAL A 47 -5.54 -14.28 2.74
CA VAL A 47 -5.74 -15.02 1.50
C VAL A 47 -5.12 -16.41 1.57
N PRO A 48 -5.68 -17.42 0.91
CA PRO A 48 -5.24 -18.80 1.08
C PRO A 48 -3.89 -19.12 0.43
N VAL A 49 -3.42 -18.31 -0.54
CA VAL A 49 -2.22 -18.58 -1.33
C VAL A 49 -1.33 -17.34 -1.51
N GLU A 50 -0.03 -17.57 -1.59
CA GLU A 50 1.00 -16.53 -1.72
C GLU A 50 0.82 -15.70 -2.99
N GLU A 51 0.53 -16.35 -4.11
CA GLU A 51 0.37 -15.68 -5.41
C GLU A 51 -0.73 -14.61 -5.35
N THR A 52 -1.81 -14.88 -4.62
CA THR A 52 -2.88 -13.90 -4.42
C THR A 52 -2.40 -12.75 -3.52
N ALA A 53 -1.66 -13.03 -2.46
CA ALA A 53 -1.11 -11.99 -1.58
C ALA A 53 -0.16 -11.06 -2.32
N ALA A 54 0.77 -11.63 -3.10
CA ALA A 54 1.70 -10.89 -3.96
C ALA A 54 0.96 -10.06 -5.02
N ALA A 55 -0.05 -10.63 -5.68
CA ALA A 55 -0.86 -9.91 -6.66
C ALA A 55 -1.65 -8.75 -6.02
N ILE A 56 -2.12 -8.91 -4.79
CA ILE A 56 -2.78 -7.85 -4.03
C ILE A 56 -1.81 -6.71 -3.74
N CYS A 57 -0.60 -7.00 -3.27
CA CYS A 57 0.44 -5.98 -3.03
C CYS A 57 0.87 -5.25 -4.31
N ASP A 58 1.01 -5.95 -5.45
CA ASP A 58 1.32 -5.32 -6.74
C ASP A 58 0.18 -4.40 -7.22
N ASN A 59 -1.06 -4.87 -7.10
CA ASN A 59 -2.24 -4.08 -7.43
C ASN A 59 -2.39 -2.86 -6.51
N TRP A 60 -2.03 -2.97 -5.24
CA TRP A 60 -2.07 -1.86 -4.29
C TRP A 60 -1.18 -0.69 -4.71
N GLN A 61 0.03 -0.96 -5.18
CA GLN A 61 0.93 0.10 -5.68
C GLN A 61 0.31 0.90 -6.82
N LYS A 62 -0.50 0.26 -7.67
CA LYS A 62 -1.15 0.89 -8.82
C LYS A 62 -2.52 1.50 -8.48
N LYS A 63 -3.27 0.88 -7.56
CA LYS A 63 -4.69 1.18 -7.28
C LYS A 63 -4.96 1.83 -5.93
N ASN A 64 -3.96 2.05 -5.07
CA ASN A 64 -4.14 2.63 -3.73
C ASN A 64 -4.95 3.93 -3.74
N GLN A 65 -4.73 4.83 -4.70
CA GLN A 65 -5.46 6.09 -4.79
C GLN A 65 -6.93 5.87 -5.14
N GLU A 66 -7.23 4.97 -6.07
CA GLU A 66 -8.61 4.61 -6.45
C GLU A 66 -9.33 3.92 -5.30
N ILE A 67 -8.67 2.99 -4.62
CA ILE A 67 -9.24 2.27 -3.46
C ILE A 67 -9.49 3.25 -2.32
N TYR A 68 -8.54 4.13 -2.00
CA TYR A 68 -8.72 5.16 -0.98
C TYR A 68 -9.91 6.07 -1.32
N LYS A 69 -9.99 6.55 -2.57
CA LYS A 69 -11.14 7.36 -3.04
C LYS A 69 -12.46 6.60 -2.93
N TYR A 70 -12.48 5.33 -3.31
CA TYR A 70 -13.66 4.48 -3.22
C TYR A 70 -14.12 4.33 -1.77
N LEU A 71 -13.21 4.02 -0.84
CA LEU A 71 -13.52 3.93 0.59
C LEU A 71 -14.11 5.24 1.13
N ILE A 72 -13.52 6.39 0.81
CA ILE A 72 -14.06 7.69 1.22
C ILE A 72 -15.45 7.94 0.63
N THR A 73 -15.67 7.56 -0.63
CA THR A 73 -16.95 7.78 -1.32
C THR A 73 -18.08 6.90 -0.77
N GLU A 74 -17.77 5.67 -0.36
CA GLU A 74 -18.78 4.73 0.14
C GLU A 74 -19.08 4.92 1.64
N LEU A 75 -18.11 5.46 2.41
CA LEU A 75 -18.23 5.62 3.87
C LEU A 75 -18.69 7.02 4.30
N PHE A 76 -18.72 8.00 3.39
CA PHE A 76 -19.02 9.41 3.69
C PHE A 76 -20.24 9.90 2.92
#